data_AF-A0A914YZH3-F1
#
_entry.id   AF-A0A914YZH3-F1
#
_cell.length_a   1.000
_cell.length_b   1.000
_cell.length_c   1.000
_cell.angle_alpha   90.00
_cell.angle_beta   90.00
_cell.angle_gamma   90.00
#
_symmetry.space_group_name_H-M   'P 1'
#
loop_
_entity.id
_entity.type
_entity.pdbx_description
1 polymer ?
#
loop_
_entity_poly.entity_id
_entity_poly.type
_entity_poly.pdbx_seq_one_letter_code
_entity_poly.pdbx_strand_id
1 'polypeptide(L)'
;MDKFSRMVFKNVLLIGKYVPTDMNQSIQLPLRKTPSIAFSNDPPLTEMGFRISQLIGKTFAENGIIISAVYSSPSLRCIQTAQNLIKSQIYDLKIRIEPAFYDFAGIKGKGIPIFMSVNELLENNFPIDKSYDPITPVSHLSKFTTETSVEFFKRQSNNIYHLTKQSPNGTVLIVTHPCTIHAAGRELIGKTQHSLNTADMLRVPFNYPYCSAVALKPTPDGLWMIASQALPILNFSHFSNRFNHHFFAKSG
;
A
#
# COMPACT_ATOMS: atom_id res chain seq x y z
N MET A 1 -0.06 13.41 -10.08
CA MET A 1 -1.41 12.83 -9.89
C MET A 1 -1.58 11.76 -10.95
N ASP A 2 -1.70 10.49 -10.56
CA ASP A 2 -1.87 9.40 -11.52
C ASP A 2 -3.22 9.53 -12.26
N LYS A 3 -3.36 8.80 -13.38
CA LYS A 3 -4.53 8.86 -14.27
C LYS A 3 -5.83 8.44 -13.57
N PHE A 4 -5.75 7.54 -12.59
CA PHE A 4 -6.89 7.02 -11.83
C PHE A 4 -7.39 8.03 -10.80
N SER A 5 -6.49 8.67 -10.05
CA SER A 5 -6.80 9.71 -9.07
C SER A 5 -7.52 10.91 -9.72
N ARG A 6 -7.09 11.34 -10.91
CA ARG A 6 -7.78 12.40 -11.69
C ARG A 6 -9.19 12.01 -12.13
N MET A 7 -9.43 10.72 -12.34
CA MET A 7 -10.70 10.20 -12.86
C MET A 7 -11.75 10.05 -11.75
N VAL A 8 -11.34 9.56 -10.58
CA VAL A 8 -12.20 9.50 -9.39
C VAL A 8 -12.66 10.91 -8.99
N PHE A 9 -11.73 11.88 -8.97
CA PHE A 9 -12.04 13.27 -8.64
C PHE A 9 -13.07 13.90 -9.58
N LYS A 10 -12.94 13.70 -10.90
CA LYS A 10 -13.88 14.25 -11.89
C LYS A 10 -15.29 13.69 -11.74
N ASN A 11 -15.43 12.39 -11.43
CA ASN A 11 -16.74 11.75 -11.35
C ASN A 11 -17.52 12.13 -10.08
N VAL A 12 -16.84 12.34 -8.95
CA VAL A 12 -17.50 12.76 -7.69
C VAL A 12 -18.04 14.19 -7.77
N LEU A 13 -17.34 15.09 -8.47
CA LEU A 13 -17.72 16.51 -8.53
C LEU A 13 -18.90 16.83 -9.46
N LEU A 14 -19.18 16.00 -10.46
CA LEU A 14 -20.19 16.33 -11.49
C LEU A 14 -21.63 16.13 -11.02
N ILE A 15 -21.91 15.21 -10.08
CA ILE A 15 -23.29 14.81 -9.73
C ILE A 15 -23.51 14.76 -8.20
N GLY A 16 -22.48 15.05 -7.39
CA GLY A 16 -22.55 14.90 -5.93
C GLY A 16 -22.71 13.46 -5.44
N LYS A 17 -22.73 12.48 -6.37
CA LYS A 17 -22.73 11.04 -6.13
C LYS A 17 -21.67 10.39 -7.01
N TYR A 18 -20.92 9.46 -6.44
CA TYR A 18 -19.93 8.71 -7.20
C TYR A 18 -20.60 7.72 -8.16
N VAL A 19 -20.20 7.76 -9.43
CA VAL A 19 -20.61 6.79 -10.46
C VAL A 19 -19.34 6.32 -11.20
N PRO A 20 -19.04 5.00 -11.23
CA PRO A 20 -17.94 4.48 -12.04
C PRO A 20 -18.30 4.55 -13.53
N THR A 21 -17.39 5.10 -14.33
CA THR A 21 -17.45 5.23 -15.79
C THR A 21 -16.51 4.27 -16.52
N ASP A 22 -15.64 3.57 -15.78
CA ASP A 22 -14.73 2.55 -16.28
C ASP A 22 -14.83 1.33 -15.36
N MET A 23 -14.89 0.11 -15.92
CA MET A 23 -15.07 -1.11 -15.12
C MET A 23 -13.91 -1.38 -14.15
N ASN A 24 -12.74 -0.77 -14.37
CA ASN A 24 -11.62 -0.87 -13.46
C ASN A 24 -11.68 0.16 -12.32
N GLN A 25 -12.68 1.05 -12.30
CA GLN A 25 -12.95 1.88 -11.12
C GLN A 25 -13.55 1.07 -9.99
N SER A 26 -13.31 1.53 -8.76
CA SER A 26 -13.95 0.94 -7.60
C SER A 26 -15.46 0.97 -7.75
N ILE A 27 -16.16 -0.11 -7.42
CA ILE A 27 -17.62 -0.15 -7.54
C ILE A 27 -18.27 0.83 -6.56
N GLN A 28 -17.67 1.00 -5.38
CA GLN A 28 -18.14 1.89 -4.33
C GLN A 28 -16.96 2.57 -3.63
N LEU A 29 -17.12 3.84 -3.29
CA LEU A 29 -16.15 4.55 -2.46
C LEU A 29 -16.51 4.40 -0.98
N PRO A 30 -15.52 4.28 -0.09
CA PRO A 30 -15.79 4.35 1.34
C PRO A 30 -16.36 5.72 1.72
N LEU A 31 -17.18 5.74 2.77
CA LEU A 31 -17.70 6.97 3.36
C LEU A 31 -16.54 7.75 3.98
N ARG A 32 -16.43 9.04 3.63
CA ARG A 32 -15.43 9.97 4.17
C ARG A 32 -16.08 11.30 4.45
N LYS A 33 -15.64 12.00 5.50
CA LYS A 33 -16.18 13.33 5.85
C LYS A 33 -15.95 14.39 4.77
N THR A 34 -14.83 14.30 4.04
CA THR A 34 -14.42 15.27 2.99
C THR A 34 -14.03 14.58 1.68
N PRO A 35 -14.97 13.91 1.00
CA PRO A 35 -14.66 12.92 -0.04
C PRO A 35 -13.98 13.52 -1.28
N SER A 36 -14.40 14.71 -1.74
CA SER A 36 -13.91 15.30 -2.99
C SER A 36 -12.39 15.52 -2.98
N ILE A 37 -11.85 16.16 -1.95
CA ILE A 37 -10.41 16.46 -1.85
C ILE A 37 -9.65 15.22 -1.39
N ALA A 38 -10.21 14.42 -0.47
CA ALA A 38 -9.49 13.32 0.14
C ALA A 38 -9.13 12.21 -0.86
N PHE A 39 -10.05 11.79 -1.72
CA PHE A 39 -9.77 10.75 -2.72
C PHE A 39 -8.79 11.17 -3.83
N SER A 40 -8.57 12.46 -4.00
CA SER A 40 -7.63 13.00 -4.98
C SER A 40 -6.18 12.69 -4.62
N ASN A 41 -5.87 12.69 -3.32
CA ASN A 41 -4.53 12.45 -2.78
C ASN A 41 -4.40 11.11 -2.06
N ASP A 42 -5.52 10.48 -1.69
CA ASP A 42 -5.61 9.16 -1.07
C ASP A 42 -6.64 8.29 -1.81
N PRO A 43 -6.34 7.88 -3.06
CA PRO A 43 -7.27 7.14 -3.90
C PRO A 43 -7.51 5.72 -3.37
N PRO A 44 -8.70 5.14 -3.63
CA PRO A 44 -8.96 3.74 -3.36
C PRO A 44 -8.21 2.84 -4.37
N LEU A 45 -8.25 1.53 -4.14
CA LEU A 45 -7.90 0.54 -5.15
C LEU A 45 -8.84 0.62 -6.37
N THR A 46 -8.30 0.25 -7.52
CA THR A 46 -9.07 -0.15 -8.69
C THR A 46 -9.79 -1.47 -8.43
N GLU A 47 -10.79 -1.80 -9.26
CA GLU A 47 -11.44 -3.12 -9.20
C GLU A 47 -10.43 -4.24 -9.44
N MET A 48 -9.50 -4.07 -10.40
CA MET A 48 -8.43 -5.06 -10.60
C MET A 48 -7.51 -5.19 -9.39
N GLY A 49 -7.13 -4.09 -8.74
CA GLY A 49 -6.31 -4.12 -7.52
C GLY A 49 -7.01 -4.85 -6.38
N PHE A 50 -8.33 -4.65 -6.25
CA PHE A 50 -9.16 -5.38 -5.31
C PHE A 50 -9.16 -6.90 -5.59
N ARG A 51 -9.40 -7.31 -6.84
CA ARG A 51 -9.41 -8.74 -7.23
C ARG A 51 -8.04 -9.41 -7.10
N ILE A 52 -6.98 -8.72 -7.51
CA ILE A 52 -5.60 -9.22 -7.42
C ILE A 52 -5.22 -9.44 -5.95
N SER A 53 -5.51 -8.49 -5.07
CA SER A 53 -5.20 -8.66 -3.64
C SER A 53 -5.99 -9.80 -2.99
N GLN A 54 -7.25 -10.05 -3.39
CA GLN A 54 -8.00 -11.22 -2.94
C GLN A 54 -7.39 -12.54 -3.43
N LEU A 55 -6.98 -12.60 -4.69
CA LEU A 55 -6.32 -13.76 -5.26
C LEU A 55 -5.04 -14.08 -4.48
N ILE A 56 -4.19 -13.09 -4.25
CA ILE A 56 -2.93 -13.26 -3.51
C ILE A 56 -3.21 -13.75 -2.07
N GLY A 57 -4.19 -13.15 -1.38
CA GLY A 57 -4.56 -13.55 -0.02
C GLY A 57 -5.07 -15.00 0.06
N LYS A 58 -5.87 -15.43 -0.91
CA LYS A 58 -6.29 -16.83 -1.05
C LYS A 58 -5.08 -17.74 -1.27
N THR A 59 -4.17 -17.35 -2.14
CA THR A 59 -2.95 -18.12 -2.42
C THR A 59 -2.04 -18.22 -1.20
N PHE A 60 -1.95 -17.20 -0.34
CA PHE A 60 -1.23 -17.31 0.94
C PHE A 60 -1.80 -18.42 1.80
N ALA A 61 -3.13 -18.47 1.97
CA ALA A 61 -3.79 -19.50 2.75
C ALA A 61 -3.60 -20.91 2.15
N GLU A 62 -3.73 -21.06 0.84
CA GLU A 62 -3.55 -22.34 0.14
C GLU A 62 -2.11 -22.89 0.22
N ASN A 63 -1.11 -22.00 0.33
CA ASN A 63 0.29 -22.38 0.53
C ASN A 63 0.68 -22.52 2.01
N GLY A 64 -0.28 -22.49 2.93
CA GLY A 64 -0.03 -22.65 4.36
C GLY A 64 0.68 -21.45 5.02
N ILE A 65 0.65 -20.27 4.41
CA ILE A 65 1.19 -19.05 5.00
C ILE A 65 0.18 -18.50 6.01
N ILE A 66 0.47 -18.74 7.28
CA ILE A 66 -0.32 -18.25 8.40
C ILE A 66 0.24 -16.90 8.86
N ILE A 67 -0.57 -15.86 8.74
CA ILE A 67 -0.25 -14.50 9.18
C ILE A 67 -0.61 -14.34 10.66
N SER A 68 0.37 -13.93 11.48
CA SER A 68 0.19 -13.68 12.91
C SER A 68 -0.15 -12.22 13.23
N ALA A 69 0.33 -11.29 12.41
CA ALA A 69 0.09 -9.86 12.58
C ALA A 69 0.12 -9.15 11.23
N VAL A 70 -0.68 -8.09 11.09
CA VAL A 70 -0.75 -7.27 9.88
C VAL A 70 -0.63 -5.79 10.21
N TYR A 71 0.31 -5.12 9.54
CA TYR A 71 0.53 -3.69 9.61
C TYR A 71 0.27 -3.07 8.24
N SER A 72 -0.29 -1.86 8.22
CA SER A 72 -0.55 -1.14 6.98
C SER A 72 -0.18 0.32 7.08
N SER A 73 0.34 0.87 5.99
CA SER A 73 0.42 2.31 5.80
C SER A 73 -0.99 2.92 5.88
N PRO A 74 -1.16 4.17 6.38
CA PRO A 74 -2.46 4.81 6.51
C PRO A 74 -3.15 5.14 5.18
N SER A 75 -2.46 4.94 4.04
CA SER A 75 -3.08 5.13 2.72
C SER A 75 -4.21 4.13 2.49
N LEU A 76 -5.35 4.62 1.99
CA LEU A 76 -6.55 3.81 1.77
C LEU A 76 -6.28 2.56 0.91
N ARG A 77 -5.51 2.72 -0.17
CA ARG A 77 -5.10 1.59 -1.03
C ARG A 77 -4.33 0.50 -0.27
N CYS A 78 -3.51 0.85 0.72
CA CYS A 78 -2.76 -0.12 1.53
C CYS A 78 -3.70 -0.83 2.50
N ILE A 79 -4.64 -0.12 3.11
CA ILE A 79 -5.63 -0.69 4.04
C ILE A 79 -6.56 -1.66 3.30
N GLN A 80 -7.09 -1.27 2.13
CA GLN A 80 -7.92 -2.14 1.29
C GLN A 80 -7.15 -3.37 0.82
N THR A 81 -5.88 -3.22 0.44
CA THR A 81 -5.02 -4.35 0.09
C THR A 81 -4.84 -5.29 1.28
N ALA A 82 -4.53 -4.77 2.47
CA ALA A 82 -4.38 -5.57 3.68
C ALA A 82 -5.64 -6.35 4.03
N GLN A 83 -6.81 -5.70 4.00
CA GLN A 83 -8.10 -6.36 4.24
C GLN A 83 -8.33 -7.54 3.29
N ASN A 84 -8.02 -7.36 2.00
CA ASN A 84 -8.19 -8.42 1.02
C ASN A 84 -7.19 -9.57 1.19
N LEU A 85 -5.94 -9.26 1.54
CA LEU A 85 -4.89 -10.26 1.76
C LEU A 85 -5.18 -11.16 2.96
N ILE A 86 -5.74 -10.60 4.04
CA ILE A 86 -6.02 -11.36 5.27
C ILE A 86 -7.38 -12.07 5.27
N LYS A 87 -8.23 -11.85 4.25
CA LYS A 87 -9.61 -12.37 4.22
C LYS A 87 -9.70 -13.90 4.26
N SER A 88 -8.70 -14.59 3.71
CA SER A 88 -8.65 -16.05 3.66
C SER A 88 -7.83 -16.67 4.81
N GLN A 89 -7.40 -15.86 5.78
CA GLN A 89 -6.62 -16.33 6.92
C GLN A 89 -7.53 -17.01 7.95
N ILE A 90 -6.95 -17.96 8.69
CA ILE A 90 -7.66 -18.74 9.70
C ILE A 90 -7.98 -17.92 10.97
N TYR A 91 -7.21 -16.86 11.22
CA TYR A 91 -7.38 -15.98 12.37
C TYR A 91 -8.18 -14.73 11.98
N ASP A 92 -9.02 -14.23 12.90
CA ASP A 92 -9.67 -12.92 12.77
C ASP A 92 -8.64 -11.81 13.03
N LEU A 93 -7.86 -11.51 12.01
CA LEU A 93 -6.78 -10.52 12.06
C LEU A 93 -7.33 -9.09 11.99
N LYS A 94 -6.78 -8.23 12.84
CA LYS A 94 -7.03 -6.78 12.81
C LYS A 94 -5.79 -6.03 12.30
N ILE A 95 -6.01 -5.06 11.41
CA ILE A 95 -5.01 -4.23 10.75
C ILE A 95 -4.54 -3.14 11.70
N ARG A 96 -3.23 -3.14 11.98
CA ARG A 96 -2.54 -2.11 12.73
C ARG A 96 -2.11 -1.00 11.79
N ILE A 97 -2.69 0.18 11.95
CA ILE A 97 -2.35 1.34 11.11
C ILE A 97 -1.04 1.94 11.62
N GLU A 98 0.02 1.82 10.84
CA GLU A 98 1.35 2.33 11.18
C GLU A 98 1.77 3.43 10.19
N PRO A 99 1.59 4.72 10.56
CA PRO A 99 2.00 5.86 9.75
C PRO A 99 3.49 5.88 9.43
N ALA A 100 4.35 5.29 10.26
CA ALA A 100 5.78 5.23 9.99
C ALA A 100 6.12 4.47 8.68
N PHE A 101 5.22 3.59 8.22
CA PHE A 101 5.30 2.92 6.91
C PHE A 101 4.70 3.74 5.75
N TYR A 102 4.41 5.02 5.91
CA TYR A 102 4.10 5.89 4.77
C TYR A 102 5.32 6.09 3.87
N ASP A 103 5.03 6.24 2.57
CA ASP A 103 6.00 6.37 1.47
C ASP A 103 6.95 7.57 1.65
N PHE A 104 7.91 7.68 0.74
CA PHE A 104 8.81 8.82 0.67
C PHE A 104 8.03 10.12 0.42
N ALA A 105 8.03 11.01 1.42
CA ALA A 105 7.27 12.25 1.43
C ALA A 105 8.10 13.47 1.01
N GLY A 106 9.43 13.33 0.90
CA GLY A 106 10.37 14.39 0.52
C GLY A 106 10.28 14.93 -0.90
N ILE A 107 9.25 14.55 -1.66
CA ILE A 107 9.04 15.02 -3.04
C ILE A 107 8.39 16.40 -2.99
N LYS A 108 9.12 17.43 -3.44
CA LYS A 108 8.60 18.81 -3.49
C LYS A 108 7.24 18.89 -4.20
N GLY A 109 6.29 19.58 -3.56
CA GLY A 109 4.93 19.76 -4.08
C GLY A 109 3.98 18.57 -3.88
N LYS A 110 4.46 17.45 -3.31
CA LYS A 110 3.62 16.33 -2.90
C LYS A 110 3.33 16.45 -1.40
N GLY A 111 2.10 16.84 -1.05
CA GLY A 111 1.67 16.92 0.34
C GLY A 111 1.39 15.55 0.96
N ILE A 112 1.17 15.54 2.29
CA ILE A 112 0.61 14.38 2.98
C ILE A 112 -0.89 14.31 2.69
N PRO A 113 -1.42 13.17 2.23
CA PRO A 113 -2.85 13.00 2.04
C PRO A 113 -3.63 13.16 3.35
N ILE A 114 -4.89 13.55 3.22
CA ILE A 114 -5.83 13.41 4.33
C ILE A 114 -6.17 11.92 4.39
N PHE A 115 -5.68 11.20 5.40
CA PHE A 115 -6.02 9.80 5.62
C PHE A 115 -7.36 9.66 6.34
N MET A 116 -7.99 8.49 6.23
CA MET A 116 -9.16 8.17 7.06
C MET A 116 -8.72 8.01 8.51
N SER A 117 -9.52 8.56 9.43
CA SER A 117 -9.38 8.29 10.86
C SER A 117 -9.75 6.84 11.19
N VAL A 118 -9.28 6.33 12.34
CA VAL A 118 -9.65 4.98 12.81
C VAL A 118 -11.17 4.82 12.89
N ASN A 119 -11.91 5.85 13.33
CA ASN A 119 -13.36 5.81 13.40
C ASN A 119 -13.99 5.70 12.01
N GLU A 120 -13.55 6.52 11.04
CA GLU A 120 -14.04 6.40 9.66
C GLU A 120 -13.73 5.03 9.06
N LEU A 121 -12.56 4.43 9.37
CA LEU A 121 -12.23 3.09 8.92
C LEU A 121 -13.16 2.03 9.52
N LEU A 122 -13.48 2.12 10.81
CA LEU A 122 -14.42 1.23 11.48
C LEU A 122 -15.85 1.39 10.94
N GLU A 123 -16.31 2.62 10.70
CA GLU A 123 -17.61 2.92 10.07
C GLU A 123 -17.72 2.32 8.66
N ASN A 124 -16.59 2.14 7.99
CA ASN A 124 -16.49 1.46 6.68
C ASN A 124 -16.23 -0.04 6.78
N ASN A 125 -16.33 -0.64 7.98
CA ASN A 125 -16.13 -2.06 8.25
C ASN A 125 -14.73 -2.59 7.90
N PHE A 126 -13.71 -1.73 7.91
CA PHE A 126 -12.33 -2.21 7.87
C PHE A 126 -11.98 -2.91 9.20
N PRO A 127 -11.31 -4.06 9.18
CA PRO A 127 -10.96 -4.79 10.40
C PRO A 127 -9.75 -4.11 11.06
N ILE A 128 -9.94 -2.98 11.74
CA ILE A 128 -8.84 -2.19 12.34
C ILE A 128 -8.59 -2.59 13.80
N ASP A 129 -7.32 -2.67 14.18
CA ASP A 129 -6.91 -2.80 15.58
C ASP A 129 -6.92 -1.42 16.24
N LYS A 130 -8.01 -1.10 16.94
CA LYS A 130 -8.16 0.19 17.64
C LYS A 130 -7.23 0.32 18.86
N SER A 131 -6.65 -0.78 19.33
CA SER A 131 -5.79 -0.81 20.52
C SER A 131 -4.31 -0.60 20.18
N TYR A 132 -3.98 -0.61 18.89
CA TYR A 132 -2.61 -0.40 18.43
C TYR A 132 -2.17 1.05 18.62
N ASP A 133 -1.06 1.23 19.32
CA ASP A 133 -0.38 2.51 19.46
C ASP A 133 0.74 2.61 18.40
N PRO A 134 0.63 3.53 17.41
CA PRO A 134 1.60 3.62 16.32
C PRO A 134 2.95 4.19 16.76
N ILE A 135 4.03 3.68 16.19
CA ILE A 135 5.40 4.18 16.38
C ILE A 135 5.47 5.67 16.00
N THR A 136 4.82 6.03 14.90
CA THR A 136 4.69 7.42 14.46
C THR A 136 3.22 7.81 14.39
N PRO A 137 2.76 8.81 15.15
CA PRO A 137 1.42 9.36 14.97
C PRO A 137 1.23 9.97 13.57
N VAL A 138 0.02 9.91 13.01
CA VAL A 138 -0.30 10.50 11.69
C VAL A 138 0.08 11.98 11.62
N SER A 139 -0.11 12.73 12.71
CA SER A 139 0.23 14.16 12.80
C SER A 139 1.71 14.46 12.55
N HIS A 140 2.60 13.48 12.75
CA HIS A 140 4.04 13.64 12.52
C HIS A 140 4.44 13.47 11.06
N LEU A 141 3.59 12.94 10.18
CA LEU A 141 3.93 12.74 8.77
C LEU A 141 4.21 14.05 8.03
N SER A 142 3.63 15.16 8.47
CA SER A 142 3.93 16.49 7.92
C SER A 142 5.41 16.87 8.06
N LYS A 143 6.11 16.36 9.07
CA LYS A 143 7.56 16.58 9.26
C LYS A 143 8.38 15.88 8.17
N PHE A 144 7.83 14.87 7.51
CA PHE A 144 8.53 14.10 6.48
C PHE A 144 8.44 14.74 5.09
N THR A 145 7.65 15.81 4.89
CA THR A 145 7.54 16.46 3.57
C THR A 145 8.83 17.13 3.11
N THR A 146 9.76 17.35 4.03
CA THR A 146 11.10 17.89 3.76
C THR A 146 12.20 16.86 3.95
N GLU A 147 11.87 15.57 4.17
CA GLU A 147 12.87 14.53 4.41
C GLU A 147 13.72 14.32 3.15
N THR A 148 15.03 14.23 3.33
CA THR A 148 15.95 13.75 2.30
C THR A 148 15.78 12.25 2.11
N SER A 149 16.30 11.70 1.00
CA SER A 149 16.29 10.25 0.80
C SER A 149 17.07 9.52 1.90
N VAL A 150 18.17 10.09 2.40
CA VAL A 150 18.95 9.51 3.51
C VAL A 150 18.14 9.46 4.80
N GLU A 151 17.42 10.54 5.14
CA GLU A 151 16.54 10.57 6.31
C GLU A 151 15.37 9.59 6.17
N PHE A 152 14.82 9.44 4.96
CA PHE A 152 13.81 8.42 4.68
C PHE A 152 14.32 7.01 4.94
N PHE A 153 15.51 6.66 4.43
CA PHE A 153 16.11 5.34 4.69
C PHE A 153 16.32 5.14 6.19
N LYS A 154 16.90 6.11 6.89
CA LYS A 154 17.10 6.05 8.35
C LYS A 154 15.79 5.84 9.11
N ARG A 155 14.72 6.55 8.70
CA ARG A 155 13.37 6.37 9.25
C ARG A 155 12.90 4.93 9.06
N GLN A 156 12.96 4.40 7.84
CA GLN A 156 12.50 3.03 7.56
C GLN A 156 13.34 1.96 8.27
N SER A 157 14.65 2.17 8.39
CA SER A 157 15.55 1.30 9.14
C SER A 157 15.14 1.20 10.62
N ASN A 158 14.92 2.35 11.27
CA ASN A 158 14.48 2.38 12.65
C ASN A 158 13.10 1.73 12.85
N ASN A 159 12.16 2.00 11.94
CA ASN A 159 10.80 1.47 12.01
C ASN A 159 10.78 -0.05 11.87
N ILE A 160 11.49 -0.60 10.87
CA ILE A 160 11.48 -2.04 10.64
C ILE A 160 12.19 -2.78 11.78
N TYR A 161 13.26 -2.23 12.34
CA TYR A 161 13.96 -2.80 13.49
C TYR A 161 13.10 -2.79 14.75
N HIS A 162 12.39 -1.71 15.00
CA HIS A 162 11.44 -1.62 16.11
C HIS A 162 10.32 -2.66 15.95
N LEU A 163 9.79 -2.79 14.73
CA LEU A 163 8.73 -3.75 14.42
C LEU A 163 9.21 -5.21 14.60
N THR A 164 10.39 -5.57 14.10
CA THR A 164 10.90 -6.95 14.23
C THR A 164 11.19 -7.35 15.67
N LYS A 165 11.53 -6.40 16.54
CA LYS A 165 11.71 -6.64 17.98
C LYS A 165 10.41 -6.79 18.75
N GLN A 166 9.36 -6.06 18.37
CA GLN A 166 8.09 -6.03 19.10
C GLN A 166 7.04 -6.99 18.56
N SER A 167 7.22 -7.49 17.34
CA SER A 167 6.21 -8.32 16.70
C SER A 167 6.11 -9.71 17.33
N PRO A 168 4.90 -10.29 17.35
CA PRO A 168 4.71 -11.65 17.85
C PRO A 168 5.54 -12.66 17.04
N ASN A 169 5.87 -13.78 17.66
CA ASN A 169 6.45 -14.92 16.96
C ASN A 169 5.52 -15.33 15.80
N GLY A 170 6.09 -15.46 14.59
CA GLY A 170 5.38 -15.90 13.40
C GLY A 170 5.50 -14.93 12.22
N THR A 171 4.60 -15.08 11.24
CA THR A 171 4.63 -14.30 10.00
C THR A 171 3.98 -12.93 10.20
N VAL A 172 4.72 -11.87 9.91
CA VAL A 172 4.21 -10.50 9.92
C VAL A 172 3.99 -10.03 8.48
N LEU A 173 2.78 -9.59 8.16
CA LEU A 173 2.45 -8.95 6.89
C LEU A 173 2.54 -7.43 7.03
N ILE A 174 3.33 -6.77 6.18
CA ILE A 174 3.41 -5.31 6.10
C ILE A 174 2.92 -4.87 4.72
N VAL A 175 1.85 -4.07 4.68
CA VAL A 175 1.30 -3.55 3.43
C VAL A 175 1.62 -2.07 3.30
N THR A 176 2.50 -1.74 2.37
CA THR A 176 3.09 -0.39 2.24
C THR A 176 3.40 -0.05 0.77
N HIS A 177 4.27 0.94 0.54
CA HIS A 177 4.60 1.52 -0.77
C HIS A 177 5.97 1.03 -1.26
N PRO A 178 6.24 1.12 -2.58
CA PRO A 178 7.49 0.64 -3.18
C PRO A 178 8.78 1.11 -2.50
N CYS A 179 8.91 2.41 -2.21
CA CYS A 179 10.12 2.94 -1.59
C CYS A 179 10.30 2.41 -0.17
N THR A 180 9.20 2.22 0.56
CA THR A 180 9.23 1.64 1.91
C THR A 180 9.64 0.17 1.87
N ILE A 181 9.09 -0.63 0.96
CA ILE A 181 9.52 -2.03 0.75
C ILE A 181 11.02 -2.06 0.43
N HIS A 182 11.47 -1.17 -0.46
CA HIS A 182 12.87 -1.09 -0.85
C HIS A 182 13.79 -0.75 0.33
N ALA A 183 13.50 0.31 1.07
CA ALA A 183 14.34 0.76 2.18
C ALA A 183 14.33 -0.23 3.36
N ALA A 184 13.14 -0.63 3.84
CA ALA A 184 13.01 -1.55 4.97
C ALA A 184 13.55 -2.95 4.65
N GLY A 185 13.28 -3.47 3.44
CA GLY A 185 13.80 -4.76 3.02
C GLY A 185 15.32 -4.77 2.90
N ARG A 186 15.92 -3.69 2.38
CA ARG A 186 17.38 -3.56 2.28
C ARG A 186 18.05 -3.42 3.64
N GLU A 187 17.41 -2.78 4.61
CA GLU A 187 17.88 -2.75 6.00
C GLU A 187 18.03 -4.17 6.54
N LEU A 188 16.96 -4.96 6.48
CA LEU A 188 16.95 -6.29 7.08
C LEU A 188 18.00 -7.24 6.48
N ILE A 189 18.34 -7.08 5.20
CA ILE A 189 19.37 -7.89 4.53
C ILE A 189 20.79 -7.26 4.56
N GLY A 190 21.00 -6.20 5.36
CA GLY A 190 22.31 -5.56 5.54
C GLY A 190 22.82 -4.76 4.32
N LYS A 191 21.94 -4.31 3.42
CA LYS A 191 22.29 -3.62 2.16
C LYS A 191 22.00 -2.12 2.15
N THR A 192 22.14 -1.46 3.29
CA THR A 192 21.81 -0.03 3.51
C THR A 192 22.87 0.95 3.04
N GLN A 193 24.10 0.47 2.79
CA GLN A 193 25.22 1.28 2.28
C GLN A 193 24.95 1.93 0.91
N HIS A 194 23.86 1.54 0.23
CA HIS A 194 23.42 2.13 -1.04
C HIS A 194 22.09 2.88 -0.86
N SER A 195 22.08 3.91 0.00
CA SER A 195 20.95 4.83 0.06
C SER A 195 20.78 5.48 -1.32
N LEU A 196 19.59 5.36 -1.89
CA LEU A 196 19.25 5.97 -3.17
C LEU A 196 19.16 7.50 -3.01
N ASN A 197 19.56 8.24 -4.04
CA ASN A 197 19.25 9.68 -4.09
C ASN A 197 17.76 9.89 -4.45
N THR A 198 17.28 11.13 -4.36
CA THR A 198 15.88 11.46 -4.69
C THR A 198 15.45 11.05 -6.10
N ALA A 199 16.33 11.16 -7.11
CA ALA A 199 16.01 10.78 -8.48
C ALA A 199 15.84 9.26 -8.64
N ASP A 200 16.67 8.48 -7.95
CA ASP A 200 16.56 7.02 -7.91
C ASP A 200 15.32 6.57 -7.13
N MET A 201 14.97 7.26 -6.05
CA MET A 201 13.72 7.03 -5.29
C MET A 201 12.48 7.18 -6.18
N LEU A 202 12.46 8.16 -7.08
CA LEU A 202 11.36 8.32 -8.06
C LEU A 202 11.28 7.17 -9.07
N ARG A 203 12.36 6.39 -9.25
CA ARG A 203 12.39 5.23 -10.14
C ARG A 203 12.02 3.92 -9.46
N VAL A 204 12.06 3.87 -8.12
CA VAL A 204 11.72 2.66 -7.36
C VAL A 204 10.35 2.10 -7.76
N PRO A 205 9.24 2.88 -7.85
CA PRO A 205 7.94 2.33 -8.21
C PRO A 205 7.88 1.58 -9.56
N PHE A 206 8.77 1.87 -10.52
CA PHE A 206 8.81 1.13 -11.79
C PHE A 206 9.39 -0.29 -11.66
N ASN A 207 10.09 -0.56 -10.55
CA ASN A 207 10.68 -1.87 -10.24
C ASN A 207 9.82 -2.69 -9.27
N TYR A 208 8.73 -2.12 -8.77
CA TYR A 208 7.78 -2.78 -7.86
C TYR A 208 6.37 -2.67 -8.46
N PRO A 209 5.99 -3.58 -9.38
CA PRO A 209 4.63 -3.70 -9.86
C PRO A 209 3.60 -3.77 -8.73
N TYR A 210 2.33 -3.46 -9.03
CA TYR A 210 1.25 -3.54 -8.04
C TYR A 210 1.20 -4.91 -7.35
N CYS A 211 1.01 -4.89 -6.03
CA CYS A 211 1.05 -6.08 -5.16
C CYS A 211 2.36 -6.87 -5.19
N SER A 212 3.48 -6.23 -5.56
CA SER A 212 4.81 -6.80 -5.34
C SER A 212 5.02 -7.12 -3.86
N ALA A 213 5.51 -8.32 -3.60
CA ALA A 213 5.73 -8.83 -2.25
C ALA A 213 7.17 -9.34 -2.13
N VAL A 214 7.81 -9.00 -1.01
CA VAL A 214 9.14 -9.46 -0.65
C VAL A 214 9.00 -10.25 0.64
N ALA A 215 9.32 -11.55 0.60
CA ALA A 215 9.37 -12.39 1.79
C ALA A 215 10.80 -12.46 2.31
N LEU A 216 10.96 -12.22 3.61
CA LEU A 216 12.24 -12.28 4.31
C LEU A 216 12.11 -13.22 5.50
N LYS A 217 13.19 -13.94 5.83
CA LYS A 217 13.28 -14.76 7.04
C LYS A 217 14.58 -14.44 7.80
N PRO A 218 14.57 -14.47 9.15
CA PRO A 218 15.77 -14.21 9.94
C PRO A 218 16.80 -15.32 9.75
N THR A 219 18.07 -14.97 9.84
CA THR A 219 19.22 -15.89 9.83
C THR A 219 19.88 -15.94 11.21
N PRO A 220 20.64 -17.01 11.54
CA PRO A 220 21.25 -17.18 12.86
C PRO A 220 22.23 -16.07 13.28
N ASP A 221 22.79 -15.35 12.31
CA ASP A 221 23.70 -14.21 12.50
C ASP A 221 22.98 -12.88 12.81
N GLY A 222 21.64 -12.90 12.91
CA GLY A 222 20.82 -11.73 13.23
C GLY A 222 20.43 -10.87 12.03
N LEU A 223 20.85 -11.24 10.81
CA LEU A 223 20.38 -10.64 9.57
C LEU A 223 19.10 -11.32 9.07
N TRP A 224 18.63 -10.90 7.90
CA TRP A 224 17.54 -11.55 7.17
C TRP A 224 17.99 -11.95 5.78
N MET A 225 17.34 -12.96 5.23
CA MET A 225 17.54 -13.39 3.85
C MET A 225 16.22 -13.48 3.09
N ILE A 226 16.30 -13.33 1.77
CA ILE A 226 15.15 -13.44 0.88
C ILE A 226 14.65 -14.88 0.85
N ALA A 227 13.36 -15.06 1.13
CA ALA A 227 12.65 -16.33 1.01
C ALA A 227 11.95 -16.38 -0.35
N SER A 228 12.73 -16.52 -1.43
CA SER A 228 12.25 -16.38 -2.82
C SER A 228 11.15 -17.37 -3.23
N GLN A 229 11.05 -18.51 -2.55
CA GLN A 229 10.05 -19.54 -2.81
C GLN A 229 8.80 -19.41 -1.92
N ALA A 230 8.79 -18.47 -0.97
CA ALA A 230 7.67 -18.34 -0.04
C ALA A 230 6.41 -17.79 -0.71
N LEU A 231 6.53 -17.04 -1.82
CA LEU A 231 5.43 -16.35 -2.47
C LEU A 231 5.41 -16.67 -3.97
N PRO A 232 4.32 -17.24 -4.51
CA PRO A 232 4.19 -17.40 -5.95
C PRO A 232 4.05 -16.04 -6.63
N ILE A 233 4.56 -15.94 -7.85
CA ILE A 233 4.56 -14.70 -8.64
C ILE A 233 3.27 -14.62 -9.47
N LEU A 234 2.61 -13.46 -9.44
CA LEU A 234 1.53 -13.14 -10.37
C LEU A 234 2.06 -12.28 -11.52
N ASN A 235 2.05 -12.82 -12.74
CA ASN A 235 2.34 -12.08 -13.95
C ASN A 235 1.09 -12.03 -14.84
N PHE A 236 0.70 -10.84 -15.29
CA PHE A 236 -0.38 -10.65 -16.25
C PHE A 236 -0.10 -9.44 -17.14
N SER A 237 -0.60 -9.46 -18.37
CA SER A 237 -0.36 -8.40 -19.36
C SER A 237 -1.39 -7.27 -19.25
N HIS A 238 -1.06 -6.10 -19.81
CA HIS A 238 -2.03 -5.01 -19.97
C HIS A 238 -3.13 -5.45 -20.95
N PHE A 239 -4.32 -5.75 -20.43
CA PHE A 239 -5.50 -6.11 -21.22
C PHE A 239 -6.50 -4.94 -21.27
N SER A 240 -7.11 -4.71 -22.43
CA SER A 240 -8.18 -3.74 -22.62
C SER A 240 -9.21 -4.28 -23.61
N ASN A 241 -10.49 -4.30 -23.20
CA ASN A 241 -11.62 -4.61 -24.08
C ASN A 241 -12.19 -3.36 -24.80
N ARG A 242 -11.60 -2.17 -24.56
CA ARG A 242 -12.01 -0.93 -25.22
C ARG A 242 -11.65 -1.00 -26.71
N PHE A 243 -12.65 -1.06 -27.57
CA PHE A 243 -12.45 -0.93 -29.01
C PHE A 243 -12.12 0.52 -29.39
N ASN A 244 -11.37 0.69 -30.48
CA ASN A 244 -11.00 2.02 -30.98
C ASN A 244 -12.17 2.62 -31.78
N HIS A 245 -13.03 3.39 -31.10
CA HIS A 245 -14.17 4.06 -31.72
C HIS A 245 -13.78 5.08 -32.79
N HIS A 246 -12.61 5.74 -32.69
CA HIS A 246 -12.15 6.67 -33.72
C HIS A 246 -11.79 5.94 -35.01
N PHE A 247 -11.16 4.78 -34.88
CA PHE A 247 -10.91 3.90 -36.02
C PHE A 247 -12.22 3.38 -36.60
N PHE A 248 -13.15 2.93 -35.75
CA PHE A 248 -14.44 2.39 -36.17
C PHE A 248 -15.33 3.44 -36.87
N ALA A 249 -15.35 4.67 -36.37
CA ALA A 249 -16.22 5.75 -36.84
C ALA A 249 -15.58 6.64 -37.91
N LYS A 250 -14.42 6.25 -38.46
CA LYS A 250 -13.74 7.04 -39.48
C LYS A 250 -14.52 6.97 -40.81
N SER A 251 -15.11 8.08 -41.23
CA SER A 251 -15.62 8.23 -42.60
C SER A 251 -14.45 8.21 -43.58
N GLY A 252 -14.60 7.46 -44.68
CA GLY A 252 -13.61 7.35 -45.76
C GLY A 252 -13.29 8.67 -46.44
#